data_AF-A0A916GMN3-F1
#
_entry.id   AF-A0A916GMN3-F1
#
_cell.length_a   1.000
_cell.length_b   1.000
_cell.length_c   1.000
_cell.angle_alpha   90.00
_cell.angle_beta   90.00
_cell.angle_gamma   90.00
#
_symmetry.space_group_name_H-M   'P 1'
#
loop_
_entity.id
_entity.type
_entity.pdbx_description
1 polymer ?
#
loop_
_entity_poly.entity_id
_entity_poly.type
_entity_poly.pdbx_seq_one_letter_code
_entity_poly.pdbx_strand_id
1 'polypeptide(L)'
;GDVLARAERLRVIGRAGIGVDNVDVSAATARGIAVLNTPEGNNVTTAEHAIALLVSLARHIPQATASMKAGQWEKNKFTGLELFNRTLGVIGIGNIGKIVAQRAQGLGMRVVAYDPHIVPDVAAKLDVELLSLDDLLARSDVITIHVPKTKETAGLLGADAFSKVKRGVLVVNAARGGIVSEAALLEALEDGRVGGAALDVFEKEPVEKDHPLVRHEKVICTPHLGASTEQAQVNVAIAIAEQVRDFLANGVIRNAVNVPSVSAELLEQIRPYIVLAEKLGRFQGQLCPGAIEEIEIVYSGDVAQQRVAPITIAVLKGLLESVTDRVNMVNAPVIAQERGIRVVESKASRSQDFASAITTRVRGCVERLIAGAIFHGTQPRIVRIDDFMLEAIPEGPTLLLQNHDRPGVVGTVGSVLGEAGINIARMQLALVRERGEAAMLVNIDSSPSPEVLERLRSLPNMIAVQLVEL
;
A
#
# COMPACT_ATOMS: atom_id res chain seq x y z
N GLY A 1 -2.54 -5.20 -19.21
CA GLY A 1 -3.53 -4.74 -20.21
C GLY A 1 -4.59 -5.76 -20.58
N ASP A 2 -4.38 -6.55 -21.62
CA ASP A 2 -5.45 -7.26 -22.37
C ASP A 2 -6.29 -8.26 -21.55
N VAL A 3 -5.64 -9.00 -20.65
CA VAL A 3 -6.33 -9.96 -19.76
C VAL A 3 -7.29 -9.23 -18.83
N LEU A 4 -6.87 -8.08 -18.28
CA LEU A 4 -7.72 -7.29 -17.38
C LEU A 4 -8.96 -6.84 -18.13
N ALA A 5 -8.81 -6.26 -19.33
CA ALA A 5 -9.91 -5.69 -20.11
C ALA A 5 -11.10 -6.66 -20.29
N ARG A 6 -10.84 -7.97 -20.41
CA ARG A 6 -11.87 -9.00 -20.62
C ARG A 6 -12.49 -9.55 -19.31
N ALA A 7 -11.89 -9.26 -18.16
CA ALA A 7 -12.31 -9.81 -16.87
C ALA A 7 -13.27 -8.85 -16.14
N GLU A 8 -14.55 -8.85 -16.55
CA GLU A 8 -15.56 -7.87 -16.09
C GLU A 8 -15.93 -7.99 -14.60
N ARG A 9 -15.84 -9.20 -14.03
CA ARG A 9 -16.18 -9.48 -12.62
C ARG A 9 -14.96 -9.61 -11.71
N LEU A 10 -13.77 -9.28 -12.22
CA LEU A 10 -12.52 -9.44 -11.47
C LEU A 10 -12.44 -8.42 -10.34
N ARG A 11 -12.27 -8.89 -9.10
CA ARG A 11 -12.15 -8.03 -7.90
C ARG A 11 -10.76 -8.08 -7.26
N VAL A 12 -10.05 -9.18 -7.43
CA VAL A 12 -8.75 -9.43 -6.79
C VAL A 12 -7.85 -10.27 -7.69
N ILE A 13 -6.56 -9.96 -7.70
CA ILE A 13 -5.49 -10.73 -8.33
C ILE A 13 -4.57 -11.18 -7.21
N GLY A 14 -4.47 -12.51 -7.03
CA GLY A 14 -3.53 -13.09 -6.08
C GLY A 14 -2.29 -13.61 -6.80
N ARG A 15 -1.12 -13.03 -6.52
CA ARG A 15 0.17 -13.55 -6.98
C ARG A 15 0.76 -14.44 -5.89
N ALA A 16 0.93 -15.73 -6.21
CA ALA A 16 1.68 -16.68 -5.37
C ALA A 16 3.19 -16.41 -5.47
N GLY A 17 3.72 -15.60 -4.56
CA GLY A 17 5.11 -15.18 -4.46
C GLY A 17 5.29 -13.68 -4.16
N ILE A 18 6.53 -13.21 -4.03
CA ILE A 18 6.85 -11.82 -3.65
C ILE A 18 6.66 -10.80 -4.79
N GLY A 19 7.42 -10.95 -5.89
CA GLY A 19 7.40 -10.02 -7.02
C GLY A 19 6.06 -10.03 -7.77
N VAL A 20 5.63 -8.89 -8.26
CA VAL A 20 4.40 -8.75 -9.06
C VAL A 20 4.72 -8.21 -10.46
N ASP A 21 5.93 -8.45 -10.94
CA ASP A 21 6.49 -7.91 -12.19
C ASP A 21 5.67 -8.33 -13.43
N ASN A 22 4.97 -9.46 -13.34
CA ASN A 22 4.06 -9.96 -14.36
C ASN A 22 2.62 -9.45 -14.24
N VAL A 23 2.33 -8.56 -13.28
CA VAL A 23 1.02 -7.95 -13.06
C VAL A 23 1.10 -6.46 -13.34
N ASP A 24 0.21 -5.99 -14.21
CA ASP A 24 0.02 -4.56 -14.47
C ASP A 24 -0.77 -3.92 -13.31
N VAL A 25 -0.03 -3.62 -12.23
CA VAL A 25 -0.61 -3.11 -10.97
C VAL A 25 -1.33 -1.79 -11.20
N SER A 26 -0.82 -0.92 -12.07
CA SER A 26 -1.44 0.36 -12.38
C SER A 26 -2.79 0.17 -13.08
N ALA A 27 -2.86 -0.67 -14.12
CA ALA A 27 -4.13 -0.96 -14.79
C ALA A 27 -5.12 -1.71 -13.89
N ALA A 28 -4.63 -2.59 -13.00
CA ALA A 28 -5.47 -3.24 -12.00
C ALA A 28 -6.07 -2.21 -11.02
N THR A 29 -5.23 -1.28 -10.56
CA THR A 29 -5.64 -0.20 -9.65
C THR A 29 -6.68 0.70 -10.29
N ALA A 30 -6.47 1.17 -11.53
CA ALA A 30 -7.45 1.99 -12.24
C ALA A 30 -8.84 1.33 -12.34
N ARG A 31 -8.88 0.00 -12.46
CA ARG A 31 -10.12 -0.80 -12.51
C ARG A 31 -10.65 -1.21 -11.14
N GLY A 32 -10.03 -0.75 -10.07
CA GLY A 32 -10.45 -1.04 -8.70
C GLY A 32 -10.19 -2.49 -8.27
N ILE A 33 -9.19 -3.14 -8.83
CA ILE A 33 -8.84 -4.55 -8.59
C ILE A 33 -7.69 -4.59 -7.58
N ALA A 34 -7.90 -5.26 -6.44
CA ALA A 34 -6.85 -5.44 -5.45
C ALA A 34 -5.77 -6.42 -5.96
N VAL A 35 -4.50 -6.09 -5.79
CA VAL A 35 -3.38 -6.99 -6.13
C VAL A 35 -2.70 -7.43 -4.85
N LEU A 36 -2.73 -8.74 -4.58
CA LEU A 36 -2.19 -9.36 -3.37
C LEU A 36 -0.94 -10.16 -3.71
N ASN A 37 0.03 -10.19 -2.80
CA ASN A 37 1.23 -11.03 -2.91
C ASN A 37 1.49 -11.84 -1.63
N THR A 38 2.56 -12.64 -1.62
CA THR A 38 2.93 -13.45 -0.44
C THR A 38 4.40 -13.20 -0.11
N PRO A 39 4.72 -12.09 0.57
CA PRO A 39 6.10 -11.65 0.77
C PRO A 39 6.90 -12.55 1.70
N GLU A 40 6.23 -13.42 2.46
CA GLU A 40 6.87 -14.25 3.49
C GLU A 40 7.11 -15.71 3.08
N GLY A 41 6.34 -16.22 2.12
CA GLY A 41 6.24 -17.67 1.86
C GLY A 41 7.52 -18.34 1.33
N ASN A 42 8.48 -17.55 0.87
CA ASN A 42 9.75 -18.03 0.30
C ASN A 42 10.99 -17.46 1.00
N ASN A 43 10.86 -16.74 2.12
CA ASN A 43 12.00 -16.10 2.79
C ASN A 43 13.12 -17.10 3.14
N VAL A 44 12.74 -18.25 3.70
CA VAL A 44 13.65 -19.32 4.11
C VAL A 44 14.37 -19.89 2.90
N THR A 45 13.62 -20.29 1.88
CA THR A 45 14.15 -20.88 0.64
C THR A 45 15.08 -19.94 -0.11
N THR A 46 14.74 -18.66 -0.24
CA THR A 46 15.61 -17.69 -0.93
C THR A 46 16.91 -17.48 -0.18
N ALA A 47 16.86 -17.44 1.14
CA ALA A 47 18.04 -17.33 1.96
C ALA A 47 18.92 -18.61 1.91
N GLU A 48 18.32 -19.79 1.86
CA GLU A 48 19.04 -21.05 1.63
C GLU A 48 19.73 -21.06 0.26
N HIS A 49 19.04 -20.59 -0.78
CA HIS A 49 19.62 -20.49 -2.13
C HIS A 49 20.79 -19.51 -2.17
N ALA A 50 20.70 -18.36 -1.50
CA ALA A 50 21.80 -17.41 -1.40
C ALA A 50 23.04 -18.03 -0.70
N ILE A 51 22.83 -18.79 0.39
CA ILE A 51 23.92 -19.52 1.07
C ILE A 51 24.48 -20.63 0.18
N ALA A 52 23.63 -21.36 -0.56
CA ALA A 52 24.06 -22.40 -1.49
C ALA A 52 24.93 -21.81 -2.62
N LEU A 53 24.52 -20.67 -3.19
CA LEU A 53 25.31 -19.94 -4.19
C LEU A 53 26.63 -19.44 -3.61
N LEU A 54 26.62 -18.89 -2.40
CA LEU A 54 27.82 -18.43 -1.69
C LEU A 54 28.84 -19.57 -1.51
N VAL A 55 28.42 -20.72 -0.98
CA VAL A 55 29.30 -21.87 -0.77
C VAL A 55 29.76 -22.47 -2.12
N SER A 56 28.86 -22.53 -3.11
CA SER A 56 29.19 -23.03 -4.45
C SER A 56 30.22 -22.17 -5.15
N LEU A 57 30.10 -20.84 -5.01
CA LEU A 57 31.03 -19.86 -5.57
C LEU A 57 32.40 -19.94 -4.89
N ALA A 58 32.43 -20.00 -3.56
CA ALA A 58 33.68 -20.12 -2.81
C ALA A 58 34.48 -21.38 -3.17
N ARG A 59 33.81 -22.44 -3.65
CA ARG A 59 34.42 -23.76 -3.90
C ARG A 59 34.41 -24.19 -5.37
N HIS A 60 33.99 -23.32 -6.30
CA HIS A 60 33.91 -23.60 -7.74
C HIS A 60 33.09 -24.86 -8.10
N ILE A 61 32.02 -25.14 -7.33
CA ILE A 61 31.30 -26.42 -7.40
C ILE A 61 30.76 -26.70 -8.81
N PRO A 62 30.06 -25.77 -9.49
CA PRO A 62 29.51 -26.04 -10.82
C PRO A 62 30.60 -26.29 -11.87
N GLN A 63 31.66 -25.50 -11.87
CA GLN A 63 32.79 -25.60 -12.79
C GLN A 63 33.53 -26.93 -12.59
N ALA A 64 33.84 -27.31 -11.35
CA ALA A 64 34.48 -28.59 -11.04
C ALA A 64 33.58 -29.79 -11.36
N THR A 65 32.26 -29.66 -11.16
CA THR A 65 31.30 -30.70 -11.56
C THR A 65 31.27 -30.85 -13.09
N ALA A 66 31.31 -29.75 -13.83
CA ALA A 66 31.34 -29.76 -15.29
C ALA A 66 32.61 -30.42 -15.83
N SER A 67 33.78 -30.14 -15.26
CA SER A 67 35.05 -30.77 -15.66
C SER A 67 35.01 -32.29 -15.46
N MET A 68 34.49 -32.74 -14.31
CA MET A 68 34.35 -34.17 -14.01
C MET A 68 33.39 -34.87 -14.98
N LYS A 69 32.26 -34.24 -15.33
CA LYS A 69 31.31 -34.75 -16.34
C LYS A 69 31.91 -34.81 -17.74
N ALA A 70 32.87 -33.94 -18.05
CA ALA A 70 33.64 -33.96 -19.28
C ALA A 70 34.81 -34.99 -19.25
N GLY A 71 34.94 -35.77 -18.17
CA GLY A 71 36.00 -36.78 -18.02
C GLY A 71 37.36 -36.21 -17.61
N GLN A 72 37.41 -34.96 -17.12
CA GLN A 72 38.65 -34.28 -16.74
C GLN A 72 38.85 -34.30 -15.22
N TRP A 73 40.08 -34.59 -14.78
CA TRP A 73 40.48 -34.55 -13.36
C TRP A 73 41.35 -33.32 -13.06
N GLU A 74 40.72 -32.15 -12.92
CA GLU A 74 41.40 -30.85 -12.80
C GLU A 74 41.64 -30.38 -11.34
N LYS A 75 42.07 -31.28 -10.44
CA LYS A 75 42.23 -30.97 -9.00
C LYS A 75 43.02 -29.68 -8.72
N ASN A 76 44.09 -29.43 -9.49
CA ASN A 76 44.98 -28.30 -9.27
C ASN A 76 44.46 -26.97 -9.84
N LYS A 77 43.40 -26.99 -10.66
CA LYS A 77 42.77 -25.80 -11.24
C LYS A 77 41.85 -25.09 -10.24
N PHE A 78 41.20 -25.85 -9.36
CA PHE A 78 40.16 -25.35 -8.47
C PHE A 78 40.70 -25.13 -7.05
N THR A 79 41.35 -23.99 -6.82
CA THR A 79 41.66 -23.51 -5.46
C THR A 79 40.51 -22.63 -4.97
N GLY A 80 39.80 -23.10 -3.93
CA GLY A 80 38.68 -22.38 -3.34
C GLY A 80 39.07 -21.43 -2.21
N LEU A 81 38.08 -20.70 -1.71
CA LEU A 81 38.16 -19.86 -0.52
C LEU A 81 37.55 -20.59 0.68
N GLU A 82 38.26 -20.59 1.81
CA GLU A 82 37.69 -20.97 3.11
C GLU A 82 36.87 -19.79 3.67
N LEU A 83 35.61 -20.06 4.06
CA LEU A 83 34.68 -19.05 4.56
C LEU A 83 34.83 -18.77 6.06
N PHE A 84 35.40 -19.70 6.83
CA PHE A 84 35.58 -19.52 8.27
C PHE A 84 36.39 -18.26 8.57
N ASN A 85 35.94 -17.46 9.55
CA ASN A 85 36.49 -16.15 9.91
C ASN A 85 36.52 -15.08 8.79
N ARG A 86 36.00 -15.35 7.59
CA ARG A 86 35.84 -14.34 6.54
C ARG A 86 34.69 -13.40 6.84
N THR A 87 34.78 -12.19 6.30
CA THR A 87 33.76 -11.16 6.47
C THR A 87 32.73 -11.26 5.35
N LEU A 88 31.47 -11.52 5.71
CA LEU A 88 30.32 -11.40 4.83
C LEU A 88 29.67 -10.03 5.01
N GLY A 89 29.65 -9.24 3.95
CA GLY A 89 28.86 -8.02 3.84
C GLY A 89 27.45 -8.31 3.34
N VAL A 90 26.45 -8.01 4.16
CA VAL A 90 25.04 -8.16 3.83
C VAL A 90 24.44 -6.79 3.49
N ILE A 91 24.11 -6.58 2.21
CA ILE A 91 23.41 -5.37 1.76
C ILE A 91 21.90 -5.63 1.87
N GLY A 92 21.26 -5.00 2.86
CA GLY A 92 19.85 -5.19 3.22
C GLY A 92 19.67 -6.29 4.26
N ILE A 93 19.17 -5.93 5.45
CA ILE A 93 18.90 -6.85 6.56
C ILE A 93 17.39 -6.96 6.85
N GLY A 94 16.61 -7.04 5.76
CA GLY A 94 15.20 -7.39 5.78
C GLY A 94 14.94 -8.87 6.07
N ASN A 95 13.74 -9.35 5.73
CA ASN A 95 13.32 -10.72 6.08
C ASN A 95 14.27 -11.82 5.60
N ILE A 96 14.82 -11.71 4.39
CA ILE A 96 15.76 -12.70 3.82
C ILE A 96 17.17 -12.49 4.38
N GLY A 97 17.65 -11.24 4.38
CA GLY A 97 19.01 -10.88 4.81
C GLY A 97 19.31 -11.29 6.25
N LYS A 98 18.34 -11.18 7.17
CA LYS A 98 18.47 -11.65 8.56
C LYS A 98 18.80 -13.13 8.64
N ILE A 99 18.10 -13.95 7.87
CA ILE A 99 18.27 -15.40 7.92
C ILE A 99 19.53 -15.82 7.14
N VAL A 100 19.99 -15.04 6.16
CA VAL A 100 21.31 -15.23 5.53
C VAL A 100 22.42 -14.92 6.53
N ALA A 101 22.35 -13.79 7.25
CA ALA A 101 23.30 -13.42 8.29
C ALA A 101 23.44 -14.53 9.35
N GLN A 102 22.31 -15.01 9.88
CA GLN A 102 22.28 -16.09 10.87
C GLN A 102 22.96 -17.38 10.38
N ARG A 103 22.74 -17.77 9.12
CA ARG A 103 23.34 -18.98 8.55
C ARG A 103 24.82 -18.81 8.27
N ALA A 104 25.25 -17.62 7.84
CA ALA A 104 26.65 -17.30 7.65
C ALA A 104 27.42 -17.30 8.97
N GLN A 105 26.83 -16.79 10.06
CA GLN A 105 27.38 -16.94 11.42
C GLN A 105 27.49 -18.41 11.83
N GLY A 106 26.51 -19.25 11.46
CA GLY A 106 26.58 -20.70 11.63
C GLY A 106 27.74 -21.38 10.88
N LEU A 107 28.24 -20.77 9.79
CA LEU A 107 29.46 -21.17 9.08
C LEU A 107 30.74 -20.57 9.70
N GLY A 108 30.62 -19.82 10.80
CA GLY A 108 31.73 -19.13 11.46
C GLY A 108 32.24 -17.90 10.71
N MET A 109 31.42 -17.29 9.85
CA MET A 109 31.75 -16.02 9.20
C MET A 109 31.52 -14.84 10.15
N ARG A 110 32.27 -13.75 9.95
CA ARG A 110 31.98 -12.44 10.57
C ARG A 110 30.97 -11.73 9.69
N VAL A 111 29.84 -11.27 10.24
CA VAL A 111 28.80 -10.62 9.44
C VAL A 111 28.75 -9.13 9.74
N VAL A 112 28.81 -8.31 8.68
CA VAL A 112 28.57 -6.87 8.71
C VAL A 112 27.42 -6.55 7.76
N ALA A 113 26.64 -5.51 8.02
CA ALA A 113 25.49 -5.18 7.18
C ALA A 113 25.33 -3.68 6.90
N TYR A 114 24.74 -3.37 5.76
CA TYR A 114 24.29 -2.03 5.39
C TYR A 114 22.77 -2.08 5.17
N ASP A 115 22.03 -1.30 5.94
CA ASP A 115 20.59 -1.10 5.75
C ASP A 115 20.17 0.25 6.36
N PRO A 116 19.83 1.27 5.55
CA PRO A 116 19.50 2.60 6.06
C PRO A 116 18.14 2.67 6.78
N HIS A 117 17.36 1.59 6.76
CA HIS A 117 16.01 1.54 7.31
C HIS A 117 15.90 0.69 8.58
N ILE A 118 17.01 0.10 9.05
CA ILE A 118 17.07 -0.71 10.27
C ILE A 118 17.65 0.12 11.42
N VAL A 119 17.00 0.05 12.59
CA VAL A 119 17.52 0.65 13.81
C VAL A 119 18.65 -0.21 14.42
N PRO A 120 19.70 0.39 15.01
CA PRO A 120 20.86 -0.33 15.53
C PRO A 120 20.53 -1.49 16.47
N ASP A 121 19.51 -1.35 17.32
CA ASP A 121 19.09 -2.38 18.28
C ASP A 121 18.64 -3.69 17.62
N VAL A 122 18.09 -3.63 16.41
CA VAL A 122 17.67 -4.84 15.69
C VAL A 122 18.87 -5.60 15.17
N ALA A 123 19.89 -4.89 14.69
CA ALA A 123 21.13 -5.51 14.21
C ALA A 123 21.97 -6.07 15.37
N ALA A 124 22.02 -5.36 16.50
CA ALA A 124 22.70 -5.83 17.71
C ALA A 124 22.13 -7.17 18.21
N LYS A 125 20.81 -7.36 18.16
CA LYS A 125 20.15 -8.64 18.50
C LYS A 125 20.52 -9.80 17.57
N LEU A 126 21.00 -9.50 16.37
CA LEU A 126 21.45 -10.49 15.40
C LEU A 126 22.97 -10.70 15.45
N ASP A 127 23.68 -10.03 16.36
CA ASP A 127 25.15 -10.02 16.40
C ASP A 127 25.77 -9.58 15.05
N VAL A 128 25.16 -8.56 14.44
CA VAL A 128 25.60 -7.97 13.17
C VAL A 128 25.98 -6.50 13.38
N GLU A 129 27.17 -6.14 12.92
CA GLU A 129 27.66 -4.76 12.92
C GLU A 129 27.06 -3.99 11.73
N LEU A 130 26.33 -2.90 11.99
CA LEU A 130 25.86 -1.99 10.93
C LEU A 130 26.98 -1.05 10.52
N LEU A 131 27.18 -0.92 9.21
CA LEU A 131 28.19 -0.09 8.60
C LEU A 131 27.59 0.84 7.55
N SER A 132 28.34 1.87 7.19
CA SER A 132 28.10 2.58 5.93
C SER A 132 28.32 1.62 4.75
N LEU A 133 27.74 1.92 3.59
CA LEU A 133 27.94 1.10 2.40
C LEU A 133 29.44 1.02 2.05
N ASP A 134 30.14 2.14 2.04
CA ASP A 134 31.57 2.20 1.71
C ASP A 134 32.43 1.37 2.68
N ASP A 135 32.16 1.43 3.99
CA ASP A 135 32.87 0.61 4.99
C ASP A 135 32.59 -0.89 4.82
N LEU A 136 31.34 -1.26 4.47
CA LEU A 136 30.97 -2.63 4.17
C LEU A 136 31.75 -3.14 2.95
N LEU A 137 31.78 -2.37 1.86
CA LEU A 137 32.49 -2.73 0.63
C LEU A 137 33.98 -2.94 0.89
N ALA A 138 34.61 -2.04 1.66
CA ALA A 138 36.04 -2.11 1.98
C ALA A 138 36.41 -3.29 2.90
N ARG A 139 35.48 -3.76 3.75
CA ARG A 139 35.73 -4.82 4.74
C ARG A 139 35.30 -6.22 4.28
N SER A 140 34.43 -6.33 3.28
CA SER A 140 33.84 -7.61 2.90
C SER A 140 34.76 -8.48 2.05
N ASP A 141 34.91 -9.74 2.44
CA ASP A 141 35.53 -10.78 1.59
C ASP A 141 34.49 -11.40 0.65
N VAL A 142 33.22 -11.39 1.07
CA VAL A 142 32.05 -11.79 0.27
C VAL A 142 30.94 -10.76 0.48
N ILE A 143 30.22 -10.38 -0.57
CA ILE A 143 29.08 -9.47 -0.53
C ILE A 143 27.83 -10.20 -1.01
N THR A 144 26.74 -10.12 -0.26
CA THR A 144 25.42 -10.65 -0.64
C THR A 144 24.34 -9.58 -0.57
N ILE A 145 23.42 -9.58 -1.54
CA ILE A 145 22.41 -8.53 -1.70
C ILE A 145 21.01 -9.08 -1.39
N HIS A 146 20.26 -8.36 -0.57
CA HIS A 146 18.90 -8.70 -0.11
C HIS A 146 17.97 -7.48 -0.01
N VAL A 147 18.16 -6.48 -0.87
CA VAL A 147 17.29 -5.30 -0.98
C VAL A 147 16.28 -5.46 -2.13
N PRO A 148 15.09 -4.81 -2.07
CA PRO A 148 14.21 -4.69 -3.22
C PRO A 148 14.84 -3.82 -4.32
N LYS A 149 14.35 -3.94 -5.56
CA LYS A 149 14.71 -3.03 -6.65
C LYS A 149 13.84 -1.77 -6.58
N THR A 150 14.48 -0.63 -6.31
CA THR A 150 13.87 0.70 -6.30
C THR A 150 14.71 1.64 -7.14
N LYS A 151 14.34 2.93 -7.24
CA LYS A 151 15.19 3.92 -7.92
C LYS A 151 16.52 4.12 -7.19
N GLU A 152 16.51 3.98 -5.87
CA GLU A 152 17.65 4.18 -4.98
C GLU A 152 18.59 2.96 -4.96
N THR A 153 18.09 1.75 -5.19
CA THR A 153 18.89 0.51 -5.18
C THR A 153 19.28 0.00 -6.57
N ALA A 154 18.70 0.57 -7.63
CA ALA A 154 19.11 0.24 -8.99
C ALA A 154 20.57 0.68 -9.24
N GLY A 155 21.42 -0.26 -9.67
CA GLY A 155 22.84 -0.01 -9.88
C GLY A 155 23.64 0.29 -8.60
N LEU A 156 23.12 -0.06 -7.42
CA LEU A 156 23.79 0.14 -6.12
C LEU A 156 25.22 -0.41 -6.12
N LEU A 157 25.43 -1.57 -6.75
CA LEU A 157 26.76 -2.10 -7.05
C LEU A 157 27.11 -1.81 -8.51
N GLY A 158 27.53 -0.57 -8.76
CA GLY A 158 28.08 -0.09 -10.02
C GLY A 158 29.61 0.08 -9.97
N ALA A 159 30.17 0.78 -10.96
CA ALA A 159 31.62 0.96 -11.09
C ALA A 159 32.28 1.64 -9.87
N ASP A 160 31.66 2.69 -9.32
CA ASP A 160 32.15 3.37 -8.12
C ASP A 160 32.19 2.43 -6.90
N ALA A 161 31.09 1.71 -6.66
CA ALA A 161 31.01 0.75 -5.56
C ALA A 161 32.05 -0.36 -5.71
N PHE A 162 32.19 -0.92 -6.93
CA PHE A 162 33.22 -1.94 -7.18
C PHE A 162 34.62 -1.38 -6.95
N SER A 163 34.91 -0.12 -7.23
CA SER A 163 36.25 0.47 -6.99
C SER A 163 36.69 0.42 -5.51
N LYS A 164 35.74 0.34 -4.58
CA LYS A 164 35.96 0.37 -3.13
C LYS A 164 36.05 -1.03 -2.48
N VAL A 165 35.79 -2.10 -3.24
CA VAL A 165 35.82 -3.47 -2.70
C VAL A 165 37.25 -4.00 -2.54
N LYS A 166 37.41 -5.00 -1.66
CA LYS A 166 38.64 -5.78 -1.62
C LYS A 166 38.90 -6.49 -2.95
N ARG A 167 40.15 -6.48 -3.42
CA ARG A 167 40.55 -7.27 -4.59
C ARG A 167 40.31 -8.76 -4.33
N GLY A 168 39.60 -9.41 -5.23
CA GLY A 168 39.20 -10.81 -5.13
C GLY A 168 37.88 -11.05 -4.38
N VAL A 169 37.11 -10.01 -4.06
CA VAL A 169 35.80 -10.17 -3.39
C VAL A 169 34.87 -11.09 -4.18
N LEU A 170 34.06 -11.89 -3.48
CA LEU A 170 32.99 -12.68 -4.08
C LEU A 170 31.65 -11.95 -3.98
N VAL A 171 30.82 -11.98 -5.02
CA VAL A 171 29.53 -11.28 -5.06
C VAL A 171 28.39 -12.25 -5.30
N VAL A 172 27.33 -12.21 -4.48
CA VAL A 172 26.15 -13.06 -4.60
C VAL A 172 24.89 -12.20 -4.70
N ASN A 173 24.17 -12.31 -5.82
CA ASN A 173 22.87 -11.67 -5.98
C ASN A 173 21.77 -12.71 -6.25
N ALA A 174 20.97 -12.98 -5.22
CA ALA A 174 19.75 -13.78 -5.30
C ALA A 174 18.50 -12.94 -4.94
N ALA A 175 18.58 -11.61 -5.06
CA ALA A 175 17.50 -10.70 -4.70
C ALA A 175 16.72 -10.22 -5.93
N ARG A 176 17.24 -9.24 -6.66
CA ARG A 176 16.64 -8.70 -7.90
C ARG A 176 17.71 -8.31 -8.91
N GLY A 177 17.41 -8.51 -10.18
CA GLY A 177 18.26 -8.08 -11.29
C GLY A 177 18.33 -6.55 -11.41
N GLY A 178 19.52 -6.04 -11.74
CA GLY A 178 19.78 -4.60 -11.87
C GLY A 178 20.07 -3.86 -10.56
N ILE A 179 20.18 -4.54 -9.43
CA ILE A 179 20.82 -3.96 -8.23
C ILE A 179 22.34 -3.96 -8.40
N VAL A 180 22.86 -5.03 -8.99
CA VAL A 180 24.23 -5.09 -9.50
C VAL A 180 24.21 -4.68 -10.96
N SER A 181 25.02 -3.69 -11.32
CA SER A 181 25.23 -3.35 -12.72
C SER A 181 25.98 -4.48 -13.40
N GLU A 182 25.34 -5.15 -14.35
CA GLU A 182 25.91 -6.32 -15.02
C GLU A 182 27.16 -5.98 -15.84
N ALA A 183 27.17 -4.79 -16.48
CA ALA A 183 28.34 -4.28 -17.19
C ALA A 183 29.52 -4.00 -16.24
N ALA A 184 29.28 -3.27 -15.14
CA ALA A 184 30.34 -2.97 -14.17
C ALA A 184 30.88 -4.23 -13.48
N LEU A 185 30.02 -5.24 -13.25
CA LEU A 185 30.43 -6.52 -12.72
C LEU A 185 31.35 -7.27 -13.69
N LEU A 186 31.03 -7.27 -14.98
CA LEU A 186 31.87 -7.89 -16.01
C LEU A 186 33.27 -7.25 -16.03
N GLU A 187 33.35 -5.92 -16.09
CA GLU A 187 34.63 -5.20 -16.07
C GLU A 187 35.45 -5.51 -14.80
N ALA A 188 34.79 -5.55 -13.64
CA ALA A 188 35.44 -5.87 -12.37
C ALA A 188 35.89 -7.35 -12.25
N LEU A 189 35.25 -8.27 -12.98
CA LEU A 189 35.69 -9.66 -13.08
C LEU A 189 36.92 -9.80 -13.98
N GLU A 190 36.94 -9.06 -15.09
CA GLU A 190 38.03 -9.05 -16.08
C GLU A 190 39.32 -8.45 -15.50
N ASP A 191 39.23 -7.36 -14.74
CA ASP A 191 40.40 -6.74 -14.07
C ASP A 191 40.83 -7.43 -12.75
N GLY A 192 40.05 -8.43 -12.33
CA GLY A 192 40.29 -9.27 -11.16
C GLY A 192 39.99 -8.60 -9.82
N ARG A 193 39.31 -7.44 -9.80
CA ARG A 193 38.83 -6.83 -8.55
C ARG A 193 37.74 -7.69 -7.91
N VAL A 194 36.84 -8.27 -8.71
CA VAL A 194 35.90 -9.31 -8.28
C VAL A 194 36.50 -10.69 -8.61
N GLY A 195 36.61 -11.53 -7.58
CA GLY A 195 37.18 -12.88 -7.69
C GLY A 195 36.20 -13.90 -8.30
N GLY A 196 34.91 -13.61 -8.22
CA GLY A 196 33.84 -14.40 -8.80
C GLY A 196 32.47 -13.88 -8.40
N ALA A 197 31.44 -14.28 -9.14
CA ALA A 197 30.06 -13.87 -8.86
C ALA A 197 29.07 -15.03 -8.97
N ALA A 198 27.99 -14.98 -8.19
CA ALA A 198 26.87 -15.90 -8.31
C ALA A 198 25.57 -15.11 -8.45
N LEU A 199 24.88 -15.29 -9.58
CA LEU A 199 23.67 -14.53 -9.94
C LEU A 199 22.51 -15.49 -10.16
N ASP A 200 21.44 -15.31 -9.39
CA ASP A 200 20.16 -15.99 -9.62
C ASP A 200 19.20 -15.14 -10.47
N VAL A 201 19.47 -13.85 -10.59
CA VAL A 201 18.56 -12.84 -11.13
C VAL A 201 19.29 -11.89 -12.06
N PHE A 202 18.61 -11.42 -13.11
CA PHE A 202 19.17 -10.58 -14.17
C PHE A 202 18.26 -9.40 -14.50
N GLU A 203 18.81 -8.32 -15.04
CA GLU A 203 18.08 -7.12 -15.44
C GLU A 203 16.95 -7.45 -16.42
N LYS A 204 17.23 -8.36 -17.35
CA LYS A 204 16.29 -8.87 -18.35
C LYS A 204 16.23 -10.39 -18.24
N GLU A 205 15.05 -10.90 -17.96
CA GLU A 205 14.76 -12.33 -17.89
C GLU A 205 13.64 -12.68 -18.90
N PRO A 206 13.76 -13.78 -19.68
CA PRO A 206 14.90 -14.70 -19.75
C PRO A 206 16.18 -14.08 -20.33
N VAL A 207 17.33 -14.58 -19.86
CA VAL A 207 18.65 -14.11 -20.28
C VAL A 207 18.97 -14.56 -21.70
N GLU A 208 19.67 -13.73 -22.46
CA GLU A 208 20.11 -14.03 -23.83
C GLU A 208 21.21 -15.11 -23.85
N LYS A 209 21.25 -15.93 -24.91
CA LYS A 209 22.14 -17.11 -24.99
C LYS A 209 23.65 -16.77 -24.98
N ASP A 210 23.98 -15.55 -25.36
CA ASP A 210 25.33 -15.02 -25.48
C ASP A 210 25.69 -14.00 -24.41
N HIS A 211 24.88 -13.90 -23.36
CA HIS A 211 25.11 -13.00 -22.25
C HIS A 211 26.52 -13.19 -21.64
N PRO A 212 27.38 -12.15 -21.61
CA PRO A 212 28.78 -12.28 -21.22
C PRO A 212 28.97 -12.89 -19.83
N LEU A 213 28.18 -12.45 -18.84
CA LEU A 213 28.26 -12.98 -17.48
C LEU A 213 27.91 -14.47 -17.40
N VAL A 214 26.96 -14.95 -18.21
CA VAL A 214 26.56 -16.37 -18.21
C VAL A 214 27.67 -17.27 -18.75
N ARG A 215 28.51 -16.73 -19.64
CA ARG A 215 29.64 -17.45 -20.25
C ARG A 215 30.94 -17.33 -19.46
N HIS A 216 31.01 -16.43 -18.49
CA HIS A 216 32.24 -16.11 -17.78
C HIS A 216 32.60 -17.22 -16.78
N GLU A 217 33.85 -17.73 -16.83
CA GLU A 217 34.27 -18.91 -16.04
C GLU A 217 34.15 -18.73 -14.52
N LYS A 218 34.33 -17.49 -14.04
CA LYS A 218 34.21 -17.13 -12.61
C LYS A 218 32.79 -16.79 -12.16
N VAL A 219 31.79 -17.01 -13.01
CA VAL A 219 30.39 -16.69 -12.71
C VAL A 219 29.57 -17.97 -12.62
N ILE A 220 28.73 -18.05 -11.58
CA ILE A 220 27.69 -19.07 -11.43
C ILE A 220 26.35 -18.39 -11.72
N CYS A 221 25.56 -18.97 -12.61
CA CYS A 221 24.22 -18.48 -12.91
C CYS A 221 23.18 -19.56 -12.63
N THR A 222 22.08 -19.18 -12.00
CA THR A 222 20.88 -20.02 -11.86
C THR A 222 19.67 -19.26 -12.40
N PRO A 223 18.69 -19.95 -13.03
CA PRO A 223 17.57 -19.30 -13.70
C PRO A 223 16.46 -18.93 -12.70
N HIS A 224 16.72 -17.99 -11.80
CA HIS A 224 15.77 -17.46 -10.82
C HIS A 224 15.12 -18.55 -9.95
N LEU A 225 15.98 -19.37 -9.32
CA LEU A 225 15.58 -20.52 -8.51
C LEU A 225 15.35 -20.19 -7.03
N GLY A 226 15.57 -18.95 -6.58
CA GLY A 226 15.49 -18.58 -5.16
C GLY A 226 14.15 -18.87 -4.48
N ALA A 227 13.06 -19.14 -5.21
CA ALA A 227 11.78 -19.57 -4.67
C ALA A 227 11.29 -20.92 -5.22
N SER A 228 12.15 -21.64 -5.95
CA SER A 228 11.79 -22.84 -6.71
C SER A 228 11.96 -24.11 -5.87
N THR A 229 11.23 -24.20 -4.76
CA THR A 229 11.11 -25.40 -3.93
C THR A 229 9.65 -25.76 -3.72
N GLU A 230 9.37 -27.05 -3.48
CA GLU A 230 8.02 -27.52 -3.17
C GLU A 230 7.43 -26.79 -1.96
N GLN A 231 8.21 -26.62 -0.89
CA GLN A 231 7.77 -25.95 0.33
C GLN A 231 7.42 -24.48 0.08
N ALA A 232 8.26 -23.75 -0.67
CA ALA A 232 7.96 -22.37 -1.01
C ALA A 232 6.68 -22.26 -1.84
N GLN A 233 6.51 -23.12 -2.87
CA GLN A 233 5.33 -23.13 -3.72
C GLN A 233 4.05 -23.43 -2.94
N VAL A 234 4.08 -24.41 -2.02
CA VAL A 234 2.94 -24.74 -1.15
C VAL A 234 2.61 -23.57 -0.22
N ASN A 235 3.61 -22.98 0.44
CA ASN A 235 3.41 -21.88 1.37
C ASN A 235 2.79 -20.65 0.68
N VAL A 236 3.31 -20.27 -0.49
CA VAL A 236 2.75 -19.12 -1.23
C VAL A 236 1.35 -19.42 -1.77
N ALA A 237 1.06 -20.67 -2.17
CA ALA A 237 -0.25 -21.07 -2.65
C ALA A 237 -1.32 -21.03 -1.54
N ILE A 238 -1.00 -21.57 -0.35
CA ILE A 238 -1.91 -21.52 0.81
C ILE A 238 -2.14 -20.07 1.22
N ALA A 239 -1.05 -19.30 1.40
CA ALA A 239 -1.14 -17.91 1.85
C ALA A 239 -1.97 -17.06 0.87
N ILE A 240 -1.81 -17.20 -0.44
CA ILE A 240 -2.59 -16.40 -1.39
C ILE A 240 -4.06 -16.82 -1.44
N ALA A 241 -4.35 -18.12 -1.31
CA ALA A 241 -5.72 -18.62 -1.28
C ALA A 241 -6.49 -18.09 -0.05
N GLU A 242 -5.86 -18.08 1.12
CA GLU A 242 -6.43 -17.52 2.34
C GLU A 242 -6.67 -16.02 2.22
N GLN A 243 -5.70 -15.27 1.68
CA GLN A 243 -5.85 -13.83 1.48
C GLN A 243 -6.98 -13.47 0.51
N VAL A 244 -7.11 -14.22 -0.60
CA VAL A 244 -8.20 -14.05 -1.57
C VAL A 244 -9.56 -14.37 -0.92
N ARG A 245 -9.66 -15.46 -0.14
CA ARG A 245 -10.86 -15.81 0.63
C ARG A 245 -11.24 -14.68 1.58
N ASP A 246 -10.28 -14.20 2.38
CA ASP A 246 -10.52 -13.18 3.40
C ASP A 246 -10.96 -11.84 2.79
N PHE A 247 -10.38 -11.46 1.65
CA PHE A 247 -10.80 -10.29 0.90
C PHE A 247 -12.24 -10.43 0.35
N LEU A 248 -12.56 -11.55 -0.29
CA LEU A 248 -13.85 -11.74 -0.94
C LEU A 248 -14.99 -11.96 0.06
N ALA A 249 -14.73 -12.66 1.17
CA ALA A 249 -15.72 -12.96 2.19
C ALA A 249 -15.90 -11.81 3.20
N ASN A 250 -14.79 -11.22 3.66
CA ASN A 250 -14.80 -10.33 4.84
C ASN A 250 -14.28 -8.91 4.54
N GLY A 251 -13.78 -8.66 3.33
CA GLY A 251 -13.15 -7.39 2.96
C GLY A 251 -11.81 -7.14 3.66
N VAL A 252 -11.20 -8.17 4.27
CA VAL A 252 -9.90 -8.06 4.93
C VAL A 252 -8.79 -8.05 3.88
N ILE A 253 -7.94 -7.02 3.91
CA ILE A 253 -6.87 -6.80 2.93
C ILE A 253 -5.52 -7.06 3.61
N ARG A 254 -4.84 -8.12 3.21
CA ARG A 254 -3.48 -8.47 3.65
C ARG A 254 -2.54 -8.45 2.46
N ASN A 255 -1.29 -8.03 2.67
CA ASN A 255 -0.21 -8.03 1.68
C ASN A 255 -0.65 -7.50 0.30
N ALA A 256 -1.46 -6.45 0.31
CA ALA A 256 -1.85 -5.79 -0.91
C ALA A 256 -0.77 -4.83 -1.38
N VAL A 257 -0.50 -4.84 -2.67
CA VAL A 257 0.54 -4.03 -3.31
C VAL A 257 0.01 -2.65 -3.66
N ASN A 258 -1.29 -2.52 -3.93
CA ASN A 258 -1.91 -1.28 -4.40
C ASN A 258 -2.95 -0.67 -3.45
N VAL A 259 -3.13 -1.25 -2.26
CA VAL A 259 -3.98 -0.68 -1.21
C VAL A 259 -3.37 -0.90 0.18
N PRO A 260 -3.61 0.00 1.14
CA PRO A 260 -3.15 -0.19 2.51
C PRO A 260 -3.65 -1.52 3.08
N SER A 261 -2.74 -2.33 3.60
CA SER A 261 -3.10 -3.55 4.30
C SER A 261 -3.62 -3.23 5.71
N VAL A 262 -4.73 -3.88 6.09
CA VAL A 262 -5.41 -3.68 7.38
C VAL A 262 -5.63 -5.06 8.01
N SER A 263 -5.11 -5.26 9.23
CA SER A 263 -5.36 -6.52 9.96
C SER A 263 -6.83 -6.66 10.34
N ALA A 264 -7.27 -7.86 10.70
CA ALA A 264 -8.67 -8.08 11.08
C ALA A 264 -9.03 -7.28 12.35
N GLU A 265 -8.12 -7.26 13.32
CA GLU A 265 -8.28 -6.56 14.60
C GLU A 265 -8.35 -5.04 14.38
N LEU A 266 -7.43 -4.50 13.56
CA LEU A 266 -7.45 -3.08 13.23
C LEU A 266 -8.71 -2.72 12.44
N LEU A 267 -9.14 -3.56 11.50
CA LEU A 267 -10.35 -3.33 10.71
C LEU A 267 -11.58 -3.27 11.60
N GLU A 268 -11.71 -4.16 12.58
CA GLU A 268 -12.80 -4.14 13.56
C GLU A 268 -12.81 -2.83 14.35
N GLN A 269 -11.64 -2.38 14.81
CA GLN A 269 -11.49 -1.13 15.56
C GLN A 269 -11.83 0.11 14.73
N ILE A 270 -11.43 0.16 13.46
CA ILE A 270 -11.64 1.35 12.62
C ILE A 270 -12.93 1.32 11.78
N ARG A 271 -13.65 0.19 11.77
CA ARG A 271 -14.88 0.00 10.98
C ARG A 271 -15.93 1.09 11.20
N PRO A 272 -16.24 1.53 12.45
CA PRO A 272 -17.17 2.62 12.66
C PRO A 272 -16.75 3.93 11.96
N TYR A 273 -15.45 4.24 11.98
CA TYR A 273 -14.90 5.42 11.33
C TYR A 273 -14.91 5.32 9.81
N ILE A 274 -14.66 4.14 9.24
CA ILE A 274 -14.78 3.90 7.80
C ILE A 274 -16.22 4.15 7.33
N VAL A 275 -17.21 3.62 8.07
CA VAL A 275 -18.64 3.84 7.76
C VAL A 275 -18.99 5.32 7.83
N LEU A 276 -18.57 6.02 8.88
CA LEU A 276 -18.81 7.46 9.01
C LEU A 276 -18.13 8.26 7.89
N ALA A 277 -16.87 7.95 7.59
CA ALA A 277 -16.08 8.61 6.57
C ALA A 277 -16.71 8.47 5.18
N GLU A 278 -17.16 7.26 4.81
CA GLU A 278 -17.87 7.03 3.56
C GLU A 278 -19.15 7.87 3.46
N LYS A 279 -19.94 7.93 4.55
CA LYS A 279 -21.15 8.75 4.59
C LYS A 279 -20.86 10.26 4.50
N LEU A 280 -19.81 10.73 5.16
CA LEU A 280 -19.36 12.12 5.05
C LEU A 280 -18.92 12.47 3.63
N GLY A 281 -18.14 11.59 3.00
CA GLY A 281 -17.75 11.73 1.60
C GLY A 281 -18.96 11.77 0.69
N ARG A 282 -19.87 10.81 0.82
CA ARG A 282 -21.11 10.72 0.04
C ARG A 282 -21.96 11.98 0.19
N PHE A 283 -22.06 12.50 1.41
CA PHE A 283 -22.78 13.74 1.67
C PHE A 283 -22.13 14.91 0.96
N GLN A 284 -20.81 15.09 1.09
CA GLN A 284 -20.07 16.14 0.39
C GLN A 284 -20.22 16.07 -1.14
N GLY A 285 -20.12 14.87 -1.72
CA GLY A 285 -20.19 14.66 -3.16
C GLY A 285 -21.54 15.06 -3.75
N GLN A 286 -22.64 14.64 -3.11
CA GLN A 286 -24.00 14.97 -3.58
C GLN A 286 -24.36 16.46 -3.42
N LEU A 287 -23.69 17.16 -2.51
CA LEU A 287 -23.93 18.57 -2.26
C LEU A 287 -23.11 19.51 -3.15
N CYS A 288 -22.15 18.96 -3.90
CA CYS A 288 -21.29 19.68 -4.82
C CYS A 288 -21.72 19.43 -6.27
N PRO A 289 -22.43 20.36 -6.93
CA PRO A 289 -22.89 20.17 -8.31
C PRO A 289 -21.78 20.36 -9.37
N GLY A 290 -20.54 20.64 -8.96
CA GLY A 290 -19.45 21.03 -9.86
C GLY A 290 -18.12 20.35 -9.56
N ALA A 291 -17.02 20.92 -10.03
CA ALA A 291 -15.69 20.39 -9.78
C ALA A 291 -15.25 20.62 -8.33
N ILE A 292 -14.71 19.58 -7.71
CA ILE A 292 -14.03 19.65 -6.42
C ILE A 292 -12.56 19.91 -6.70
N GLU A 293 -12.01 20.97 -6.13
CA GLU A 293 -10.59 21.30 -6.25
C GLU A 293 -9.79 20.71 -5.08
N GLU A 294 -10.41 20.67 -3.90
CA GLU A 294 -9.77 20.20 -2.68
C GLU A 294 -10.79 19.54 -1.74
N ILE A 295 -10.33 18.51 -1.04
CA ILE A 295 -10.94 18.01 0.19
C ILE A 295 -9.92 17.98 1.32
N GLU A 296 -10.22 18.69 2.41
CA GLU A 296 -9.51 18.62 3.67
C GLU A 296 -10.25 17.68 4.63
N ILE A 297 -9.52 16.75 5.24
CA ILE A 297 -10.04 15.77 6.19
C ILE A 297 -9.30 15.94 7.52
N VAL A 298 -10.02 16.39 8.54
CA VAL A 298 -9.52 16.61 9.88
C VAL A 298 -9.96 15.47 10.79
N TYR A 299 -8.99 14.75 11.34
CA TYR A 299 -9.18 13.70 12.33
C TYR A 299 -8.93 14.25 13.72
N SER A 300 -9.93 14.20 14.61
CA SER A 300 -9.84 14.77 15.95
C SER A 300 -10.18 13.75 17.03
N GLY A 301 -9.41 13.72 18.12
CA GLY A 301 -9.64 12.80 19.25
C GLY A 301 -9.14 11.38 18.97
N ASP A 302 -9.90 10.36 19.38
CA ASP A 302 -9.43 8.95 19.34
C ASP A 302 -9.07 8.48 17.92
N VAL A 303 -9.82 8.91 16.90
CA VAL A 303 -9.54 8.55 15.49
C VAL A 303 -8.20 9.09 15.01
N ALA A 304 -7.71 10.21 15.55
CA ALA A 304 -6.42 10.79 15.17
C ALA A 304 -5.24 9.88 15.57
N GLN A 305 -5.41 9.04 16.59
CA GLN A 305 -4.41 8.08 17.06
C GLN A 305 -4.37 6.79 16.21
N GLN A 306 -5.36 6.60 15.32
CA GLN A 306 -5.45 5.42 14.46
C GLN A 306 -4.64 5.58 13.16
N ARG A 307 -4.50 4.47 12.42
CA ARG A 307 -4.09 4.51 11.00
C ARG A 307 -5.24 5.07 10.17
N VAL A 308 -5.11 6.32 9.73
CA VAL A 308 -6.20 7.06 9.06
C VAL A 308 -6.32 6.80 7.57
N ALA A 309 -5.29 6.25 6.90
CA ALA A 309 -5.31 6.04 5.45
C ALA A 309 -6.55 5.25 4.94
N PRO A 310 -7.00 4.14 5.57
CA PRO A 310 -8.24 3.47 5.17
C PRO A 310 -9.49 4.35 5.33
N ILE A 311 -9.47 5.26 6.30
CA ILE A 311 -10.55 6.21 6.59
C ILE A 311 -10.57 7.32 5.52
N THR A 312 -9.40 7.87 5.15
CA THR A 312 -9.25 8.81 4.02
C THR A 312 -9.83 8.22 2.74
N ILE A 313 -9.43 6.98 2.41
CA ILE A 313 -9.89 6.26 1.22
C ILE A 313 -11.42 6.12 1.25
N ALA A 314 -12.02 5.85 2.42
CA ALA A 314 -13.46 5.76 2.57
C ALA A 314 -14.16 7.11 2.29
N VAL A 315 -13.61 8.23 2.78
CA VAL A 315 -14.10 9.58 2.42
C VAL A 315 -14.06 9.78 0.90
N LEU A 316 -12.92 9.49 0.26
CA LEU A 316 -12.75 9.68 -1.18
C LEU A 316 -13.69 8.78 -1.99
N LYS A 317 -13.88 7.52 -1.56
CA LYS A 317 -14.84 6.60 -2.17
C LYS A 317 -16.24 7.21 -2.15
N GLY A 318 -16.74 7.59 -0.96
CA GLY A 318 -18.06 8.21 -0.84
C GLY A 318 -18.19 9.49 -1.65
N LEU A 319 -17.17 10.35 -1.63
CA LEU A 319 -17.15 11.61 -2.38
C LEU A 319 -17.35 11.38 -3.89
N LEU A 320 -16.64 10.41 -4.43
CA LEU A 320 -16.58 10.13 -5.87
C LEU A 320 -17.74 9.24 -6.37
N GLU A 321 -18.50 8.58 -5.47
CA GLU A 321 -19.67 7.76 -5.85
C GLU A 321 -20.73 8.57 -6.60
N SER A 322 -20.90 9.85 -6.26
CA SER A 322 -21.81 10.76 -6.97
C SER A 322 -21.40 11.05 -8.42
N VAL A 323 -20.13 10.77 -8.76
CA VAL A 323 -19.53 11.14 -10.06
C VAL A 323 -19.25 9.91 -10.92
N THR A 324 -19.00 8.74 -10.31
CA THR A 324 -18.74 7.50 -11.03
C THR A 324 -19.09 6.25 -10.24
N ASP A 325 -19.78 5.31 -10.88
CA ASP A 325 -20.10 4.00 -10.29
C ASP A 325 -18.90 3.05 -10.20
N ARG A 326 -17.75 3.43 -10.76
CA ARG A 326 -16.55 2.57 -10.81
C ARG A 326 -15.63 2.76 -9.61
N VAL A 327 -15.95 3.67 -8.69
CA VAL A 327 -15.08 3.95 -7.54
C VAL A 327 -15.22 2.89 -6.44
N ASN A 328 -14.11 2.52 -5.84
CA ASN A 328 -14.04 1.67 -4.65
C ASN A 328 -12.79 2.00 -3.81
N MET A 329 -12.53 1.21 -2.77
CA MET A 329 -11.41 1.42 -1.85
C MET A 329 -10.02 1.29 -2.51
N VAL A 330 -9.93 0.72 -3.72
CA VAL A 330 -8.67 0.54 -4.45
C VAL A 330 -8.36 1.75 -5.33
N ASN A 331 -9.35 2.24 -6.08
CA ASN A 331 -9.12 3.28 -7.08
C ASN A 331 -9.53 4.69 -6.64
N ALA A 332 -10.19 4.87 -5.49
CA ALA A 332 -10.61 6.19 -5.03
C ALA A 332 -9.47 7.23 -4.98
N PRO A 333 -8.26 6.92 -4.45
CA PRO A 333 -7.14 7.86 -4.45
C PRO A 333 -6.65 8.22 -5.87
N VAL A 334 -6.61 7.22 -6.76
CA VAL A 334 -6.15 7.41 -8.14
C VAL A 334 -7.14 8.27 -8.92
N ILE A 335 -8.45 7.99 -8.79
CA ILE A 335 -9.49 8.79 -9.44
C ILE A 335 -9.48 10.24 -8.91
N ALA A 336 -9.28 10.43 -7.60
CA ALA A 336 -9.16 11.77 -7.02
C ALA A 336 -7.97 12.53 -7.62
N GLN A 337 -6.81 11.87 -7.73
CA GLN A 337 -5.60 12.44 -8.32
C GLN A 337 -5.77 12.76 -9.82
N GLU A 338 -6.34 11.85 -10.61
CA GLU A 338 -6.61 12.05 -12.05
C GLU A 338 -7.56 13.23 -12.30
N ARG A 339 -8.47 13.49 -11.35
CA ARG A 339 -9.38 14.64 -11.36
C ARG A 339 -8.76 15.92 -10.81
N GLY A 340 -7.51 15.87 -10.36
CA GLY A 340 -6.81 17.02 -9.81
C GLY A 340 -7.28 17.44 -8.41
N ILE A 341 -8.00 16.58 -7.69
CA ILE A 341 -8.49 16.87 -6.34
C ILE A 341 -7.31 16.84 -5.37
N ARG A 342 -7.01 17.98 -4.74
CA ARG A 342 -6.02 18.05 -3.66
C ARG A 342 -6.60 17.44 -2.39
N VAL A 343 -5.94 16.43 -1.84
CA VAL A 343 -6.35 15.79 -0.58
C VAL A 343 -5.43 16.27 0.54
N VAL A 344 -6.01 16.89 1.57
CA VAL A 344 -5.29 17.39 2.74
C VAL A 344 -5.73 16.62 3.97
N GLU A 345 -4.79 15.93 4.63
CA GLU A 345 -5.06 15.25 5.89
C GLU A 345 -4.49 16.05 7.07
N SER A 346 -5.29 16.25 8.11
CA SER A 346 -4.83 16.86 9.35
C SER A 346 -5.27 16.07 10.58
N LYS A 347 -4.41 16.02 11.60
CA LYS A 347 -4.67 15.33 12.87
C LYS A 347 -4.62 16.33 14.02
N ALA A 348 -5.66 16.33 14.84
CA ALA A 348 -5.78 17.18 16.02
C ALA A 348 -5.96 16.32 17.29
N SER A 349 -5.19 16.64 18.33
CA SER A 349 -5.23 15.91 19.61
C SER A 349 -6.44 16.25 20.48
N ARG A 350 -7.11 17.38 20.21
CA ARG A 350 -8.36 17.77 20.87
C ARG A 350 -9.48 17.91 19.85
N SER A 351 -10.62 17.31 20.17
CA SER A 351 -11.91 17.69 19.63
C SER A 351 -12.57 18.58 20.68
N GLN A 352 -13.14 19.72 20.28
CA GLN A 352 -13.76 20.68 21.21
C GLN A 352 -15.04 20.11 21.84
N ASP A 353 -15.75 19.21 21.14
CA ASP A 353 -17.12 18.80 21.51
C ASP A 353 -17.36 17.27 21.58
N PHE A 354 -16.49 16.44 21.00
CA PHE A 354 -16.70 14.98 20.91
C PHE A 354 -15.43 14.16 21.20
N ALA A 355 -15.54 12.95 21.75
CA ALA A 355 -14.36 12.10 22.00
C ALA A 355 -13.60 11.72 20.71
N SER A 356 -14.32 11.59 19.59
CA SER A 356 -13.73 11.25 18.30
C SER A 356 -14.60 11.81 17.16
N ALA A 357 -14.00 12.58 16.26
CA ALA A 357 -14.71 13.24 15.16
C ALA A 357 -13.88 13.26 13.86
N ILE A 358 -14.58 13.21 12.74
CA ILE A 358 -14.04 13.39 11.40
C ILE A 358 -14.73 14.61 10.80
N THR A 359 -13.95 15.62 10.42
CA THR A 359 -14.46 16.79 9.69
C THR A 359 -13.95 16.74 8.25
N THR A 360 -14.86 16.94 7.31
CA THR A 360 -14.52 17.10 5.89
C THR A 360 -14.82 18.53 5.49
N ARG A 361 -13.91 19.16 4.75
CA ARG A 361 -14.11 20.48 4.14
C ARG A 361 -13.80 20.37 2.66
N VAL A 362 -14.78 20.70 1.82
CA VAL A 362 -14.64 20.71 0.36
C VAL A 362 -14.49 22.15 -0.13
N ARG A 363 -13.65 22.36 -1.14
CA ARG A 363 -13.52 23.62 -1.89
C ARG A 363 -13.59 23.38 -3.40
N GLY A 364 -14.01 24.40 -4.14
CA GLY A 364 -14.23 24.36 -5.59
C GLY A 364 -15.64 24.83 -5.94
N CYS A 365 -16.50 23.90 -6.36
CA CYS A 365 -17.93 24.11 -6.63
C CYS A 365 -18.70 24.85 -5.51
N VAL A 366 -18.36 24.56 -4.26
CA VAL A 366 -18.92 25.13 -3.04
C VAL A 366 -17.86 25.01 -1.95
N GLU A 367 -17.80 25.98 -1.05
CA GLU A 367 -17.09 25.79 0.21
C GLU A 367 -18.07 25.24 1.24
N ARG A 368 -17.82 24.01 1.71
CA ARG A 368 -18.72 23.34 2.66
C ARG A 368 -17.95 22.52 3.67
N LEU A 369 -18.35 22.64 4.92
CA LEU A 369 -17.82 21.84 6.01
C LEU A 369 -18.90 20.88 6.53
N ILE A 370 -18.56 19.61 6.69
CA ILE A 370 -19.42 18.62 7.35
C ILE A 370 -18.59 17.86 8.36
N ALA A 371 -19.04 17.84 9.62
CA ALA A 371 -18.41 17.07 10.67
C ALA A 371 -19.34 15.93 11.12
N GLY A 372 -18.72 14.80 11.41
CA GLY A 372 -19.38 13.65 12.00
C GLY A 372 -18.61 13.10 13.18
N ALA A 373 -19.31 12.41 14.07
CA ALA A 373 -18.74 11.75 15.24
C ALA A 373 -19.35 10.36 15.44
N ILE A 374 -18.65 9.51 16.20
CA ILE A 374 -19.14 8.18 16.57
C ILE A 374 -19.72 8.24 17.98
N PHE A 375 -20.98 7.86 18.10
CA PHE A 375 -21.72 7.75 19.36
C PHE A 375 -21.80 6.28 19.78
N HIS A 376 -21.80 6.01 21.08
CA HIS A 376 -21.92 4.65 21.64
C HIS A 376 -20.96 3.63 20.99
N GLY A 377 -19.76 4.09 20.61
CA GLY A 377 -18.69 3.27 20.00
C GLY A 377 -18.91 2.84 18.53
N THR A 378 -20.14 2.86 18.00
CA THR A 378 -20.43 2.31 16.66
C THR A 378 -21.40 3.14 15.82
N GLN A 379 -22.13 4.09 16.41
CA GLN A 379 -23.23 4.77 15.74
C GLN A 379 -22.77 6.10 15.12
N PRO A 380 -22.74 6.24 13.78
CA PRO A 380 -22.37 7.49 13.14
C PRO A 380 -23.43 8.57 13.38
N ARG A 381 -22.97 9.81 13.58
CA ARG A 381 -23.79 11.02 13.60
C ARG A 381 -23.15 12.10 12.74
N ILE A 382 -23.97 12.85 12.00
CA ILE A 382 -23.59 14.17 11.49
C ILE A 382 -23.82 15.15 12.63
N VAL A 383 -22.76 15.84 13.02
CA VAL A 383 -22.75 16.74 14.18
C VAL A 383 -22.68 18.22 13.80
N ARG A 384 -22.26 18.51 12.57
CA ARG A 384 -22.15 19.88 12.06
C ARG A 384 -22.23 19.93 10.55
N ILE A 385 -22.92 20.94 10.02
CA ILE A 385 -22.89 21.35 8.62
C ILE A 385 -22.66 22.85 8.59
N ASP A 386 -21.52 23.28 8.05
CA ASP A 386 -21.05 24.66 8.11
C ASP A 386 -21.10 25.20 9.56
N ASP A 387 -21.92 26.22 9.82
CA ASP A 387 -22.11 26.80 11.15
C ASP A 387 -23.28 26.19 11.92
N PHE A 388 -24.02 25.26 11.30
CA PHE A 388 -25.19 24.63 11.89
C PHE A 388 -24.78 23.40 12.70
N MET A 389 -24.96 23.46 14.02
CA MET A 389 -24.74 22.35 14.94
C MET A 389 -26.04 21.55 15.09
N LEU A 390 -26.00 20.25 14.78
CA LEU A 390 -27.15 19.34 14.82
C LEU A 390 -26.71 17.92 15.16
N GLU A 391 -27.62 17.02 15.52
CA GLU A 391 -27.29 15.60 15.68
C GLU A 391 -28.19 14.74 14.78
N ALA A 392 -27.72 14.43 13.57
CA ALA A 392 -28.49 13.63 12.61
C ALA A 392 -27.88 12.22 12.41
N ILE A 393 -28.75 11.23 12.22
CA ILE A 393 -28.33 9.91 11.76
C ILE A 393 -28.24 9.97 10.23
N PRO A 394 -27.05 9.72 9.64
CA PRO A 394 -26.90 9.71 8.19
C PRO A 394 -27.41 8.37 7.65
N GLU A 395 -28.71 8.23 7.41
CA GLU A 395 -29.30 7.00 6.87
C GLU A 395 -30.48 7.30 5.95
N GLY A 396 -30.47 6.70 4.76
CA GLY A 396 -31.56 6.73 3.81
C GLY A 396 -31.78 8.09 3.15
N PRO A 397 -32.92 8.29 2.47
CA PRO A 397 -33.21 9.54 1.79
C PRO A 397 -33.41 10.65 2.83
N THR A 398 -32.64 11.72 2.66
CA THR A 398 -32.57 12.84 3.59
C THR A 398 -32.69 14.16 2.84
N LEU A 399 -33.61 15.02 3.27
CA LEU A 399 -33.68 16.39 2.79
C LEU A 399 -32.83 17.30 3.67
N LEU A 400 -31.86 17.98 3.06
CA LEU A 400 -31.18 19.14 3.62
C LEU A 400 -31.89 20.40 3.15
N LEU A 401 -32.55 21.09 4.08
CA LEU A 401 -33.21 22.36 3.82
C LEU A 401 -32.49 23.48 4.56
N GLN A 402 -32.37 24.65 3.94
CA GLN A 402 -31.93 25.89 4.57
C GLN A 402 -33.02 26.95 4.37
N ASN A 403 -33.33 27.71 5.41
CA ASN A 403 -34.39 28.71 5.38
C ASN A 403 -34.09 29.88 6.31
N HIS A 404 -34.77 31.01 6.11
CA HIS A 404 -34.82 32.06 7.13
C HIS A 404 -35.71 31.63 8.29
N ASP A 405 -35.28 31.87 9.52
CA ASP A 405 -35.99 31.47 10.73
C ASP A 405 -37.22 32.35 10.95
N ARG A 406 -38.38 31.87 10.47
CA ARG A 406 -39.67 32.55 10.53
C ARG A 406 -40.75 31.59 11.03
N PRO A 407 -41.74 32.09 11.80
CA PRO A 407 -42.87 31.27 12.22
C PRO A 407 -43.56 30.59 11.03
N GLY A 408 -43.87 29.29 11.17
CA GLY A 408 -44.63 28.52 10.18
C GLY A 408 -43.82 27.75 9.14
N VAL A 409 -42.50 28.00 8.99
CA VAL A 409 -41.69 27.31 7.97
C VAL A 409 -41.65 25.79 8.19
N VAL A 410 -41.32 25.34 9.41
CA VAL A 410 -41.27 23.91 9.77
C VAL A 410 -42.61 23.22 9.52
N GLY A 411 -43.71 23.87 9.94
CA GLY A 411 -45.06 23.35 9.72
C GLY A 411 -45.39 23.19 8.24
N THR A 412 -45.01 24.17 7.42
CA THR A 412 -45.25 24.14 5.97
C THR A 412 -44.47 23.02 5.28
N VAL A 413 -43.21 22.78 5.65
CA VAL A 413 -42.43 21.65 5.14
C VAL A 413 -43.12 20.33 5.49
N GLY A 414 -43.57 20.18 6.73
CA GLY A 414 -44.34 19.00 7.17
C GLY A 414 -45.63 18.80 6.39
N SER A 415 -46.39 19.87 6.13
CA SER A 415 -47.62 19.81 5.33
C SER A 415 -47.35 19.39 3.89
N VAL A 416 -46.34 19.95 3.22
CA VAL A 416 -46.01 19.59 1.83
C VAL A 416 -45.63 18.10 1.73
N LEU A 417 -44.81 17.59 2.66
CA LEU A 417 -44.44 16.18 2.67
C LEU A 417 -45.62 15.28 2.99
N GLY A 418 -46.45 15.64 3.97
CA GLY A 418 -47.65 14.88 4.34
C GLY A 418 -48.71 14.82 3.24
N GLU A 419 -48.94 15.91 2.52
CA GLU A 419 -49.83 15.95 1.35
C GLU A 419 -49.32 15.07 0.20
N ALA A 420 -48.00 14.92 0.08
CA ALA A 420 -47.37 14.01 -0.86
C ALA A 420 -47.35 12.54 -0.36
N GLY A 421 -47.86 12.27 0.84
CA GLY A 421 -47.87 10.94 1.45
C GLY A 421 -46.50 10.45 1.93
N ILE A 422 -45.55 11.35 2.18
CA ILE A 422 -44.19 11.03 2.59
C ILE A 422 -44.08 11.17 4.12
N ASN A 423 -43.68 10.10 4.82
CA ASN A 423 -43.50 10.18 6.27
C ASN A 423 -42.12 10.73 6.63
N ILE A 424 -42.09 11.49 7.73
CA ILE A 424 -40.86 12.00 8.34
C ILE A 424 -40.46 11.05 9.46
N ALA A 425 -39.35 10.33 9.25
CA ALA A 425 -38.80 9.43 10.26
C ALA A 425 -38.08 10.21 11.37
N ARG A 426 -37.32 11.24 10.99
CA ARG A 426 -36.56 12.11 11.91
C ARG A 426 -36.45 13.51 11.31
N MET A 427 -36.41 14.50 12.19
CA MET A 427 -36.17 15.90 11.82
C MET A 427 -35.23 16.53 12.84
N GLN A 428 -34.14 17.11 12.35
CA GLN A 428 -33.17 17.86 13.15
C GLN A 428 -33.13 19.30 12.65
N LEU A 429 -33.26 20.25 13.57
CA LEU A 429 -33.26 21.68 13.28
C LEU A 429 -32.07 22.32 14.01
N ALA A 430 -31.31 23.11 13.27
CA ALA A 430 -30.22 23.92 13.80
C ALA A 430 -30.45 25.38 13.43
N LEU A 431 -30.15 26.29 14.35
CA LEU A 431 -30.37 27.73 14.20
C LEU A 431 -29.05 28.48 14.30
N VAL A 432 -28.81 29.40 13.38
CA VAL A 432 -27.73 30.38 13.47
C VAL A 432 -28.37 31.75 13.69
N ARG A 433 -28.52 32.12 14.97
CA ARG A 433 -29.28 33.30 15.39
C ARG A 433 -28.73 34.62 14.81
N GLU A 434 -27.42 34.70 14.65
CA GLU A 434 -26.75 35.89 14.11
C GLU A 434 -27.15 36.18 12.66
N ARG A 435 -27.42 35.14 11.86
CA ARG A 435 -27.90 35.25 10.47
C ARG A 435 -29.42 35.22 10.35
N GLY A 436 -30.14 34.83 11.40
CA GLY A 436 -31.58 34.58 11.33
C GLY A 436 -31.92 33.43 10.37
N GLU A 437 -31.04 32.42 10.29
CA GLU A 437 -31.15 31.28 9.39
C GLU A 437 -31.28 29.97 10.19
N ALA A 438 -31.92 29.00 9.56
CA ALA A 438 -32.09 27.65 10.05
C ALA A 438 -31.67 26.63 8.99
N ALA A 439 -31.13 25.50 9.44
CA ALA A 439 -30.92 24.32 8.62
C ALA A 439 -31.71 23.15 9.20
N MET A 440 -32.37 22.38 8.33
CA MET A 440 -33.12 21.19 8.67
C MET A 440 -32.54 19.98 7.94
N LEU A 441 -32.31 18.90 8.69
CA LEU A 441 -32.12 17.56 8.13
C LEU A 441 -33.35 16.73 8.42
N VAL A 442 -34.01 16.27 7.36
CA VAL A 442 -35.26 15.52 7.45
C VAL A 442 -35.06 14.15 6.80
N ASN A 443 -34.97 13.10 7.61
CA ASN A 443 -34.98 11.73 7.11
C ASN A 443 -36.42 11.34 6.77
N ILE A 444 -36.63 10.84 5.56
CA ILE A 444 -37.93 10.48 5.02
C ILE A 444 -37.98 8.99 4.64
N ASP A 445 -39.18 8.43 4.52
CA ASP A 445 -39.35 7.00 4.19
C ASP A 445 -39.34 6.70 2.69
N SER A 446 -39.50 7.73 1.86
CA SER A 446 -39.62 7.63 0.41
C SER A 446 -39.07 8.88 -0.29
N SER A 447 -38.48 8.71 -1.47
CA SER A 447 -37.91 9.82 -2.24
C SER A 447 -39.02 10.73 -2.79
N PRO A 448 -38.96 12.06 -2.58
CA PRO A 448 -39.96 12.97 -3.11
C PRO A 448 -39.89 13.05 -4.64
N SER A 449 -41.03 13.23 -5.29
CA SER A 449 -41.06 13.48 -6.73
C SER A 449 -40.40 14.83 -7.07
N PRO A 450 -39.95 15.05 -8.33
CA PRO A 450 -39.42 16.34 -8.75
C PRO A 450 -40.40 17.50 -8.48
N GLU A 451 -41.71 17.27 -8.62
CA GLU A 451 -42.74 18.26 -8.33
C GLU A 451 -42.79 18.65 -6.85
N VAL A 452 -42.66 17.67 -5.94
CA VAL A 452 -42.62 17.93 -4.50
C VAL A 452 -41.35 18.70 -4.12
N LEU A 453 -40.20 18.37 -4.72
CA LEU A 453 -38.95 19.11 -4.50
C LEU A 453 -39.06 20.56 -4.97
N GLU A 454 -39.64 20.82 -6.14
CA GLU A 454 -39.89 22.18 -6.62
C GLU A 454 -40.85 22.94 -5.72
N ARG A 455 -41.91 22.28 -5.25
CA ARG A 455 -42.84 22.88 -4.30
C ARG A 455 -42.14 23.29 -3.01
N LEU A 456 -41.27 22.43 -2.46
CA LEU A 456 -40.44 22.76 -1.30
C LEU A 456 -39.49 23.94 -1.56
N ARG A 457 -38.83 23.98 -2.73
CA ARG A 457 -37.94 25.08 -3.13
C ARG A 457 -38.68 26.41 -3.27
N SER A 458 -39.94 26.37 -3.69
CA SER A 458 -40.79 27.55 -3.88
C SER A 458 -41.40 28.10 -2.59
N LEU A 459 -41.21 27.43 -1.44
CA LEU A 459 -41.80 27.86 -0.18
C LEU A 459 -41.26 29.25 0.25
N PRO A 460 -42.13 30.13 0.79
CA PRO A 460 -41.67 31.40 1.35
C PRO A 460 -40.60 31.18 2.42
N ASN A 461 -39.53 31.99 2.37
CA ASN A 461 -38.37 31.93 3.26
C ASN A 461 -37.43 30.73 3.06
N MET A 462 -37.65 29.88 2.05
CA MET A 462 -36.73 28.80 1.71
C MET A 462 -35.50 29.34 0.96
N ILE A 463 -34.31 28.95 1.41
CA ILE A 463 -33.02 29.34 0.80
C ILE A 463 -32.53 28.23 -0.13
N ALA A 464 -32.53 26.98 0.35
CA ALA A 464 -32.06 25.83 -0.43
C ALA A 464 -32.78 24.54 0.00
N VAL A 465 -32.97 23.64 -0.96
CA VAL A 465 -33.49 22.27 -0.73
C VAL A 465 -32.69 21.29 -1.57
N GLN A 466 -32.00 20.37 -0.89
CA GLN A 466 -31.19 19.33 -1.50
C GLN A 466 -31.65 17.97 -0.96
N LEU A 467 -31.95 17.02 -1.86
CA LEU A 467 -32.17 15.62 -1.51
C LEU A 467 -30.83 14.90 -1.59
N VAL A 468 -30.49 14.16 -0.55
CA VAL A 468 -29.29 13.32 -0.49
C VAL A 468 -29.63 11.91 -0.02
N GLU A 469 -28.85 10.94 -0.45
CA GLU A 469 -28.90 9.55 0.02
C GLU A 469 -27.69 9.26 0.92
N LEU A 470 -27.90 8.86 2.18
CA LEU A 470 -26.82 8.75 3.18
C LEU A 470 -26.57 7.34 3.71
#